data_AF-A0A354GVF7-F1
#
_entry.id   AF-A0A354GVF7-F1
#
_cell.length_a   1.000
_cell.length_b   1.000
_cell.length_c   1.000
_cell.angle_alpha   90.00
_cell.angle_beta   90.00
_cell.angle_gamma   90.00
#
_symmetry.space_group_name_H-M   'P 1'
#
loop_
_entity.id
_entity.type
_entity.pdbx_description
1 polymer ?
#
loop_
_entity_poly.entity_id
_entity_poly.type
_entity_poly.pdbx_seq_one_letter_code
_entity_poly.pdbx_strand_id
1 'polypeptide(L)'
;VGWDIEIMTHDELNEGIERAEGWFLAAPNVQPEMVETLIEEGFLSYDDLTFVEGAELAELTGLTEEQGNEIIAYAEEAAVRVEEETRIAKAAEEQERINNPAPAPVQRRTATERAIELLGPDVAAPAEEAPAPSADQIFGEDAAPAEADQPAEVKLTAEQLFGPDETEP
;
A
#
# COMPACT_ATOMS: atom_id res chain seq x y z
N VAL A 1 -16.66 -7.37 6.80
CA VAL A 1 -15.37 -7.43 6.07
C VAL A 1 -14.28 -7.08 7.07
N GLY A 2 -13.32 -7.98 7.29
CA GLY A 2 -12.24 -7.87 8.28
C GLY A 2 -10.89 -8.17 7.66
N TRP A 3 -10.68 -7.63 6.45
CA TRP A 3 -9.42 -7.73 5.73
C TRP A 3 -8.52 -6.59 6.23
N ASP A 4 -7.29 -6.91 6.61
CA ASP A 4 -6.27 -5.91 6.92
C ASP A 4 -5.69 -5.37 5.60
N ILE A 5 -5.70 -4.05 5.43
CA ILE A 5 -5.29 -3.41 4.17
C ILE A 5 -4.05 -2.60 4.44
N GLU A 6 -2.93 -3.05 3.88
CA GLU A 6 -1.67 -2.31 3.92
C GLU A 6 -1.62 -1.29 2.78
N ILE A 7 -1.49 0.00 3.12
CA ILE A 7 -1.35 1.08 2.15
C ILE A 7 0.13 1.43 2.03
N MET A 8 0.72 1.14 0.88
CA MET A 8 2.12 1.44 0.55
C MET A 8 2.21 2.34 -0.67
N THR A 9 3.31 3.07 -0.78
CA THR A 9 3.74 3.70 -2.03
C THR A 9 4.31 2.64 -2.98
N HIS A 10 4.45 3.00 -4.27
CA HIS A 10 5.03 2.09 -5.27
C HIS A 10 6.48 1.71 -4.95
N ASP A 11 7.27 2.67 -4.46
CA ASP A 11 8.68 2.44 -4.13
C ASP A 11 8.79 1.51 -2.90
N GLU A 12 7.98 1.74 -1.86
CA GLU A 12 7.92 0.86 -0.68
C GLU A 12 7.48 -0.57 -1.03
N LEU A 13 6.55 -0.73 -1.99
CA LEU A 13 6.14 -2.04 -2.47
C LEU A 13 7.30 -2.76 -3.17
N ASN A 14 8.04 -2.09 -4.05
CA ASN A 14 9.21 -2.70 -4.72
C ASN A 14 10.28 -3.11 -3.70
N GLU A 15 10.56 -2.26 -2.70
CA GLU A 15 11.46 -2.63 -1.60
C GLU A 15 10.94 -3.81 -0.78
N GLY A 16 9.62 -3.90 -0.61
CA GLY A 16 8.94 -5.05 0.00
C GLY A 16 9.17 -6.34 -0.78
N ILE A 17 9.00 -6.29 -2.09
CA ILE A 17 9.23 -7.41 -3.01
C ILE A 17 10.68 -7.89 -2.93
N GLU A 18 11.66 -6.99 -3.09
CA GLU A 18 13.10 -7.36 -3.02
C GLU A 18 13.47 -7.98 -1.67
N ARG A 19 12.87 -7.49 -0.59
CA ARG A 19 13.07 -8.05 0.76
C ARG A 19 12.46 -9.45 0.89
N ALA A 20 11.24 -9.62 0.41
CA ALA A 20 10.53 -10.90 0.40
C ALA A 20 11.29 -11.95 -0.42
N GLU A 21 11.85 -11.59 -1.57
CA GLU A 21 12.70 -12.47 -2.38
C GLU A 21 13.88 -13.03 -1.56
N GLY A 22 14.61 -12.14 -0.89
CA GLY A 22 15.75 -12.54 -0.06
C GLY A 22 15.35 -13.42 1.13
N TRP A 23 14.18 -13.18 1.71
CA TRP A 23 13.63 -13.98 2.79
C TRP A 23 13.23 -15.38 2.32
N PHE A 24 12.40 -15.49 1.29
CA PHE A 24 11.89 -16.77 0.83
C PHE A 24 12.99 -17.66 0.24
N LEU A 25 14.00 -17.07 -0.43
CA LEU A 25 15.17 -17.83 -0.89
C LEU A 25 16.02 -18.42 0.25
N ALA A 26 15.89 -17.91 1.48
CA ALA A 26 16.58 -18.47 2.64
C ALA A 26 15.86 -19.68 3.26
N ALA A 27 14.59 -19.90 2.89
CA ALA A 27 13.80 -21.01 3.39
C ALA A 27 14.20 -22.34 2.72
N PRO A 28 14.07 -23.48 3.43
CA PRO A 28 14.45 -24.79 2.88
C PRO A 28 13.56 -25.19 1.70
N ASN A 29 14.15 -25.89 0.72
CA ASN A 29 13.45 -26.41 -0.47
C ASN A 29 12.87 -25.34 -1.43
N VAL A 30 13.03 -24.04 -1.13
CA VAL A 30 12.51 -22.95 -1.96
C VAL A 30 13.46 -22.65 -3.11
N GLN A 31 12.88 -22.51 -4.31
CA GLN A 31 13.57 -22.17 -5.55
C GLN A 31 13.11 -20.80 -6.07
N PRO A 32 13.91 -20.09 -6.89
CA PRO A 32 13.57 -18.75 -7.39
C PRO A 32 12.20 -18.68 -8.07
N GLU A 33 11.84 -19.69 -8.86
CA GLU A 33 10.54 -19.78 -9.53
C GLU A 33 9.36 -19.89 -8.55
N MET A 34 9.57 -20.48 -7.37
CA MET A 34 8.53 -20.58 -6.34
C MET A 34 8.34 -19.24 -5.62
N VAL A 35 9.44 -18.50 -5.44
CA VAL A 35 9.43 -17.17 -4.82
C VAL A 35 8.64 -16.18 -5.67
N GLU A 36 8.83 -16.21 -7.00
CA GLU A 36 8.05 -15.39 -7.94
C GLU A 36 6.55 -15.68 -7.78
N THR A 37 6.14 -16.95 -7.78
CA THR A 37 4.74 -17.34 -7.56
C THR A 37 4.19 -16.85 -6.21
N LEU A 38 4.97 -16.96 -5.13
CA LEU A 38 4.54 -16.49 -3.81
C LEU A 38 4.33 -14.97 -3.79
N ILE A 39 5.22 -14.21 -4.42
CA ILE A 39 5.10 -12.75 -4.49
C ILE A 39 3.91 -12.34 -5.35
N GLU A 40 3.66 -13.05 -6.46
CA GLU A 40 2.49 -12.81 -7.31
C GLU A 40 1.16 -13.04 -6.57
N GLU A 41 1.10 -14.03 -5.68
CA GLU A 41 -0.05 -14.27 -4.79
C GLU A 41 -0.13 -13.27 -3.62
N GLY A 42 0.88 -12.41 -3.44
CA GLY A 42 0.89 -11.34 -2.46
C GLY A 42 1.56 -11.67 -1.13
N PHE A 43 2.31 -12.78 -1.04
CA PHE A 43 3.13 -13.07 0.13
C PHE A 43 4.35 -12.14 0.14
N LEU A 44 4.49 -11.32 1.19
CA LEU A 44 5.59 -10.35 1.32
C LEU A 44 6.36 -10.48 2.64
N SER A 45 5.88 -11.32 3.55
CA SER A 45 6.50 -11.57 4.86
C SER A 45 6.44 -13.03 5.26
N TYR A 46 7.27 -13.41 6.24
CA TYR A 46 7.17 -14.73 6.84
C TYR A 46 5.84 -14.95 7.57
N ASP A 47 5.25 -13.88 8.13
CA ASP A 47 3.97 -13.96 8.86
C ASP A 47 2.84 -14.41 7.91
N ASP A 48 2.85 -13.89 6.67
CA ASP A 48 1.89 -14.27 5.63
C ASP A 48 1.93 -15.79 5.36
N LEU A 49 3.13 -16.40 5.35
CA LEU A 49 3.29 -17.84 5.15
C LEU A 49 2.77 -18.67 6.33
N THR A 50 2.76 -18.11 7.55
CA THR A 50 2.31 -18.84 8.76
C THR A 50 0.80 -19.03 8.82
N PHE A 51 0.03 -18.24 8.07
CA PHE A 51 -1.43 -18.35 8.02
C PHE A 51 -1.93 -19.37 6.99
N VAL A 52 -1.03 -19.93 6.17
CA VAL A 52 -1.35 -20.89 5.12
C VAL A 52 -1.09 -22.31 5.61
N GLU A 53 -1.84 -23.29 5.11
CA GLU A 53 -1.59 -24.69 5.40
C GLU A 53 -0.51 -25.28 4.45
N GLY A 54 0.27 -26.26 4.93
CA GLY A 54 1.35 -26.85 4.12
C GLY A 54 0.86 -27.52 2.84
N ALA A 55 -0.39 -28.02 2.82
CA ALA A 55 -1.01 -28.58 1.62
C ALA A 55 -1.31 -27.50 0.57
N GLU A 56 -1.79 -26.33 0.99
CA GLU A 56 -2.06 -25.20 0.10
C GLU A 56 -0.76 -24.60 -0.45
N LEU A 57 0.27 -24.48 0.40
CA LEU A 57 1.59 -24.04 -0.04
C LEU A 57 2.21 -25.03 -1.05
N ALA A 58 1.99 -26.33 -0.87
CA ALA A 58 2.43 -27.37 -1.79
C ALA A 58 1.72 -27.28 -3.16
N GLU A 59 0.42 -26.99 -3.19
CA GLU A 59 -0.32 -26.78 -4.43
C GLU A 59 0.19 -25.57 -5.22
N LEU A 60 0.53 -24.48 -4.52
CA LEU A 60 1.04 -23.26 -5.14
C LEU A 60 2.46 -23.42 -5.69
N THR A 61 3.33 -24.09 -4.94
CA THR A 61 4.78 -24.15 -5.23
C THR A 61 5.21 -25.44 -5.95
N GLY A 62 4.32 -26.43 -6.06
CA GLY A 62 4.63 -27.75 -6.62
C GLY A 62 5.48 -28.63 -5.68
N LEU A 63 5.60 -28.25 -4.40
CA LEU A 63 6.31 -29.01 -3.38
C LEU A 63 5.43 -30.17 -2.85
N THR A 64 6.01 -30.98 -1.97
CA THR A 64 5.21 -31.92 -1.16
C THR A 64 4.65 -31.21 0.08
N GLU A 65 3.54 -31.69 0.63
CA GLU A 65 2.95 -31.15 1.87
C GLU A 65 3.95 -31.12 3.03
N GLU A 66 4.81 -32.14 3.14
CA GLU A 66 5.86 -32.19 4.17
C GLU A 66 6.86 -31.05 4.01
N GLN A 67 7.28 -30.76 2.77
CA GLN A 67 8.17 -29.63 2.47
C GLN A 67 7.47 -28.28 2.69
N GLY A 68 6.17 -28.19 2.40
CA GLY A 68 5.35 -27.03 2.74
C GLY A 68 5.34 -26.78 4.25
N ASN A 69 5.13 -27.83 5.05
CA ASN A 69 5.18 -27.76 6.51
C ASN A 69 6.58 -27.37 7.04
N GLU A 70 7.66 -27.86 6.41
CA GLU A 70 9.03 -27.44 6.74
C GLU A 70 9.27 -25.95 6.48
N ILE A 71 8.74 -25.42 5.38
CA ILE A 71 8.83 -23.98 5.06
C ILE A 71 8.04 -23.15 6.08
N ILE A 72 6.83 -23.57 6.44
CA ILE A 72 6.00 -22.88 7.44
C ILE A 72 6.71 -22.85 8.80
N ALA A 73 7.25 -23.99 9.25
CA ALA A 73 8.00 -24.06 10.50
C ALA A 73 9.24 -23.16 10.49
N TYR A 74 9.93 -23.06 9.35
CA TYR A 74 11.03 -22.11 9.17
C TYR A 74 10.54 -20.66 9.25
N ALA A 75 9.42 -20.35 8.59
CA ALA A 75 8.82 -19.03 8.55
C ALA A 75 8.39 -18.56 9.95
N GLU A 76 7.81 -19.43 10.78
CA GLU A 76 7.46 -19.11 12.17
C GLU A 76 8.69 -18.66 12.99
N GLU A 77 9.79 -19.41 12.92
CA GLU A 77 11.03 -19.04 13.62
C GLU A 77 11.64 -17.74 13.04
N ALA A 78 11.63 -17.62 11.71
CA ALA A 78 12.18 -16.46 11.01
C ALA A 78 11.37 -15.19 11.29
N ALA A 79 10.04 -15.27 11.39
CA ALA A 79 9.16 -14.15 11.71
C ALA A 79 9.52 -13.54 13.07
N VAL A 80 9.67 -14.38 14.11
CA VAL A 80 10.08 -13.94 15.45
C VAL A 80 11.45 -13.28 15.43
N ARG A 81 12.41 -13.85 14.68
CA ARG A 81 13.75 -13.28 14.53
C ARG A 81 13.71 -11.90 13.85
N VAL A 82 12.99 -11.77 12.74
CA VAL A 82 12.87 -10.52 11.99
C VAL A 82 12.16 -9.44 12.82
N GLU A 83 11.12 -9.80 13.57
CA GLU A 83 10.44 -8.86 14.48
C GLU A 83 11.41 -8.34 15.54
N GLU A 84 12.19 -9.22 16.17
CA GLU A 84 13.17 -8.84 17.19
C GLU A 84 14.27 -7.93 16.62
N GLU A 85 14.83 -8.28 15.47
CA GLU A 85 15.83 -7.47 14.76
C GLU A 85 15.27 -6.08 14.41
N THR A 86 14.04 -6.03 13.92
CA THR A 86 13.34 -4.78 13.58
C THR A 86 13.12 -3.93 14.83
N ARG A 87 12.73 -4.56 15.95
CA ARG A 87 12.53 -3.89 17.24
C ARG A 87 13.84 -3.29 17.77
N ILE A 88 14.94 -4.03 17.70
CA ILE A 88 16.27 -3.57 18.10
C ILE A 88 16.72 -2.42 17.19
N ALA A 89 16.55 -2.54 15.88
CA ALA A 89 16.92 -1.50 14.92
C ALA A 89 16.16 -0.20 15.16
N LYS A 90 14.84 -0.27 15.36
CA LYS A 90 14.01 0.89 15.70
C LYS A 90 14.43 1.55 17.02
N ALA A 91 14.71 0.75 18.06
CA ALA A 91 15.19 1.26 19.34
C ALA A 91 16.57 1.94 19.22
N ALA A 92 17.48 1.40 18.41
CA ALA A 92 18.78 1.99 18.16
C ALA A 92 18.67 3.32 17.40
N GLU A 93 17.82 3.39 16.37
CA GLU A 93 17.56 4.63 15.62
C GLU A 93 16.95 5.71 16.54
N GLU A 94 15.99 5.34 17.38
CA GLU A 94 15.39 6.28 18.35
C GLU A 94 16.44 6.80 19.34
N GLN A 95 17.29 5.92 19.86
CA GLN A 95 18.36 6.32 20.77
C GLN A 95 19.38 7.24 20.08
N GLU A 96 19.70 7.00 18.81
CA GLU A 96 20.55 7.89 18.02
C GLU A 96 19.88 9.26 17.82
N ARG A 97 18.58 9.30 17.51
CA ARG A 97 17.82 10.55 17.39
C ARG A 97 17.79 11.34 18.69
N ILE A 98 17.71 10.67 19.84
CA ILE A 98 17.79 11.30 21.18
C ILE A 98 19.20 11.85 21.43
N ASN A 99 20.24 11.09 21.10
CA ASN A 99 21.64 11.46 21.35
C ASN A 99 22.16 12.53 20.39
N ASN A 100 21.62 12.59 19.16
CA ASN A 100 22.01 13.53 18.12
C ASN A 100 20.76 14.20 17.54
N PRO A 101 20.12 15.11 18.31
CA PRO A 101 18.93 15.80 17.84
C PRO A 101 19.26 16.60 16.58
N ALA A 102 18.53 16.35 15.50
CA ALA A 102 18.62 17.14 14.27
C ALA A 102 18.42 18.63 14.61
N PRO A 103 19.11 19.55 13.91
CA PRO A 103 18.89 20.99 14.11
C PRO A 103 17.41 21.28 13.94
N ALA A 104 16.83 22.00 14.92
CA ALA A 104 15.41 22.34 14.93
C ALA A 104 14.97 22.83 13.54
N PRO A 105 13.79 22.42 13.04
CA PRO A 105 13.31 22.89 11.74
C PRO A 105 13.37 24.41 11.75
N VAL A 106 14.17 24.96 10.84
CA VAL A 106 14.30 26.41 10.65
C VAL A 106 12.87 26.91 10.54
N GLN A 107 12.43 27.72 11.53
CA GLN A 107 11.05 28.18 11.60
C GLN A 107 10.63 28.60 10.21
N ARG A 108 9.52 28.03 9.69
CA ARG A 108 8.99 28.44 8.39
C ARG A 108 8.78 29.94 8.50
N ARG A 109 9.65 30.71 7.87
CA ARG A 109 9.54 32.16 7.80
C ARG A 109 8.11 32.45 7.36
N THR A 110 7.41 33.25 8.15
CA THR A 110 6.07 33.70 7.83
C THR A 110 6.08 34.36 6.46
N ALA A 111 4.93 34.37 5.78
CA ALA A 111 4.81 35.05 4.49
C ALA A 111 5.27 36.52 4.58
N THR A 112 5.03 37.16 5.74
CA THR A 112 5.50 38.51 6.08
C THR A 112 7.02 38.60 6.13
N GLU A 113 7.71 37.68 6.81
CA GLU A 113 9.18 37.68 6.88
C GLU A 113 9.81 37.44 5.51
N ARG A 114 9.21 36.58 4.68
CA ARG A 114 9.66 36.38 3.29
C ARG A 114 9.43 37.62 2.42
N ALA A 115 8.32 38.32 2.62
CA ALA A 115 8.02 39.56 1.89
C ALA A 115 9.00 40.69 2.26
N ILE A 116 9.33 40.84 3.54
CA ILE A 116 10.29 41.84 4.02
C ILE A 116 11.70 41.58 3.48
N GLU A 117 12.12 40.32 3.36
CA GLU A 117 13.44 39.96 2.82
C GLU A 117 13.55 40.21 1.31
N LEU A 118 12.49 39.92 0.54
CA LEU A 118 12.52 40.06 -0.93
C LEU A 118 12.33 41.51 -1.40
N LEU A 119 11.59 42.32 -0.65
CA LEU A 119 11.16 43.65 -1.09
C LEU A 119 11.60 44.81 -0.16
N GLY A 120 12.27 44.49 0.96
CA GLY A 120 12.70 45.47 1.95
C GLY A 120 11.61 45.83 2.98
N PRO A 121 11.97 46.55 4.06
CA PRO A 121 11.06 46.84 5.18
C PRO A 121 9.96 47.87 4.85
N ASP A 122 9.94 48.43 3.65
CA ASP A 122 9.07 49.55 3.25
C ASP A 122 7.85 49.13 2.43
N VAL A 123 7.57 47.81 2.37
CA VAL A 123 6.32 47.32 1.79
C VAL A 123 5.22 47.41 2.83
N ALA A 124 4.35 48.42 2.71
CA ALA A 124 3.08 48.42 3.41
C ALA A 124 2.32 47.13 3.06
N ALA A 125 2.07 46.29 4.06
CA ALA A 125 1.14 45.18 3.92
C ALA A 125 -0.18 45.73 3.36
N PRO A 126 -0.76 45.12 2.31
CA PRO A 126 -2.13 45.46 1.96
C PRO A 126 -2.98 45.05 3.16
N ALA A 127 -3.39 46.04 3.95
CA ALA A 127 -4.54 45.93 4.82
C ALA A 127 -5.76 45.88 3.90
N GLU A 128 -5.98 44.71 3.32
CA GLU A 128 -7.20 44.43 2.58
C GLU A 128 -7.63 43.02 2.97
N GLU A 129 -8.61 43.02 3.85
CA GLU A 129 -9.56 41.96 4.14
C GLU A 129 -10.20 41.51 2.81
N ALA A 130 -9.45 40.78 1.99
CA ALA A 130 -10.02 39.99 0.92
C ALA A 130 -10.68 38.78 1.60
N PRO A 131 -12.02 38.63 1.53
CA PRO A 131 -12.65 37.45 2.08
C PRO A 131 -12.03 36.23 1.39
N ALA A 132 -11.56 35.27 2.18
CA ALA A 132 -11.23 33.95 1.65
C ALA A 132 -12.44 33.47 0.83
N PRO A 133 -12.24 32.94 -0.40
CA PRO A 133 -13.35 32.35 -1.13
C PRO A 133 -13.96 31.29 -0.22
N SER A 134 -15.22 31.49 0.14
CA SER A 134 -15.96 30.55 0.98
C SER A 134 -16.07 29.22 0.23
N ALA A 135 -16.18 28.10 0.94
CA ALA A 135 -16.34 26.79 0.30
C ALA A 135 -17.49 26.79 -0.74
N ASP A 136 -18.55 27.57 -0.50
CA ASP A 136 -19.67 27.78 -1.43
C ASP A 136 -19.30 28.45 -2.77
N GLN A 137 -18.23 29.24 -2.83
CA GLN A 137 -17.76 29.84 -4.09
C GLN A 137 -16.85 28.90 -4.89
N ILE A 138 -16.26 27.90 -4.24
CA ILE A 138 -15.44 26.86 -4.90
C ILE A 138 -16.33 25.71 -5.38
N PHE A 139 -17.40 25.40 -4.65
CA PHE A 139 -18.34 24.31 -4.93
C PHE A 139 -19.74 24.81 -5.28
N GLY A 140 -19.82 25.77 -6.20
CA GLY A 140 -21.05 26.48 -6.59
C GLY A 140 -22.32 25.64 -6.53
N GLU A 141 -23.31 26.18 -5.81
CA GLU A 141 -24.69 25.72 -5.77
C GLU A 141 -25.38 25.96 -7.13
N ASP A 142 -25.13 25.05 -8.07
CA ASP A 142 -26.07 24.66 -9.13
C ASP A 142 -25.77 23.22 -9.56
N ALA A 143 -26.23 22.28 -8.73
CA ALA A 143 -26.54 20.93 -9.17
C ALA A 143 -27.93 20.59 -8.63
N ALA A 144 -28.93 21.32 -9.12
CA ALA A 144 -30.29 20.79 -9.12
C ALA A 144 -30.26 19.40 -9.78
N PRO A 145 -30.91 18.38 -9.19
CA PRO A 145 -30.94 17.06 -9.79
C PRO A 145 -31.74 17.16 -11.10
N ALA A 146 -31.04 17.10 -12.23
CA ALA A 146 -31.68 16.82 -13.49
C ALA A 146 -32.26 15.41 -13.41
N GLU A 147 -33.59 15.31 -13.33
CA GLU A 147 -34.27 14.08 -13.71
C GLU A 147 -33.98 13.78 -15.20
N ALA A 148 -33.70 12.50 -15.46
CA ALA A 148 -33.65 11.80 -16.75
C ALA A 148 -32.42 12.02 -17.66
N ASP A 149 -31.47 11.08 -17.60
CA ASP A 149 -31.47 9.99 -18.59
C ASP A 149 -30.84 8.74 -17.96
N GLN A 150 -31.62 7.66 -17.85
CA GLN A 150 -31.08 6.37 -17.41
C GLN A 150 -30.20 5.85 -18.54
N PRO A 151 -28.95 5.42 -18.32
CA PRO A 151 -28.30 4.58 -19.30
C PRO A 151 -29.19 3.34 -19.43
N ALA A 152 -29.77 3.13 -20.61
CA ALA A 152 -30.57 1.95 -20.89
C ALA A 152 -29.73 0.74 -20.50
N GLU A 153 -30.17 0.01 -19.46
CA GLU A 153 -29.75 -1.37 -19.24
C GLU A 153 -30.09 -2.11 -20.53
N VAL A 154 -29.07 -2.34 -21.36
CA VAL A 154 -29.16 -3.35 -22.38
C VAL A 154 -29.23 -4.67 -21.61
N LYS A 155 -30.45 -5.12 -21.35
CA LYS A 155 -30.71 -6.47 -20.86
C LYS A 155 -30.25 -7.42 -21.94
N LEU A 156 -28.99 -7.87 -21.84
CA LEU A 156 -28.47 -8.97 -22.61
C LEU A 156 -29.40 -10.16 -22.39
N THR A 157 -30.14 -10.54 -23.42
CA THR A 157 -31.00 -11.71 -23.37
C THR A 157 -30.13 -12.96 -23.39
N ALA A 158 -30.62 -14.07 -22.83
CA ALA A 158 -29.88 -15.34 -22.82
C ALA A 158 -29.45 -15.78 -24.24
N GLU A 159 -30.21 -15.42 -25.27
CA GLU A 159 -29.86 -15.62 -26.69
C GLU A 159 -28.60 -14.88 -27.15
N GLN A 160 -28.31 -13.71 -26.57
CA GLN A 160 -27.13 -12.90 -26.91
C GLN A 160 -25.87 -13.37 -26.18
N LEU A 161 -26.03 -14.06 -25.04
CA LEU A 161 -24.89 -14.54 -24.24
C LEU A 161 -24.45 -15.95 -24.65
N PHE A 162 -25.37 -16.80 -25.12
CA PHE A 162 -25.10 -18.21 -25.38
C PHE A 162 -25.20 -18.63 -26.86
N GLY A 163 -25.54 -17.70 -27.77
CA GLY A 163 -25.82 -18.04 -29.17
C GLY A 163 -27.09 -18.88 -29.31
N PRO A 164 -27.64 -19.04 -30.53
CA PRO A 164 -28.79 -19.92 -30.71
C PRO A 164 -28.39 -21.35 -30.29
N ASP A 165 -29.16 -21.91 -29.37
CA ASP A 165 -29.12 -23.31 -28.99
C ASP A 165 -29.44 -24.13 -30.26
N GLU A 166 -28.41 -24.58 -30.97
CA GLU A 166 -28.54 -25.64 -31.97
C GLU A 166 -28.79 -26.95 -31.22
N THR A 167 -30.01 -27.11 -30.70
CA THR A 167 -30.60 -28.42 -30.48
C THR A 167 -31.46 -28.80 -31.68
N GLU A 168 -30.92 -29.76 -32.42
CA GLU A 168 -31.45 -30.59 -33.51
C GLU A 168 -32.96 -30.89 -33.50
N PRO A 169 -33.50 -31.25 -34.68
CA PRO A 169 -33.66 -32.69 -34.95
C PRO A 169 -32.99 -33.21 -36.22
#